data_AF-A0A0T6BGN2-F1
#
_entry.id   AF-A0A0T6BGN2-F1
#
_cell.length_a   1.000
_cell.length_b   1.000
_cell.length_c   1.000
_cell.angle_alpha   90.00
_cell.angle_beta   90.00
_cell.angle_gamma   90.00
#
_symmetry.space_group_name_H-M   'P 1'
#
loop_
_entity.id
_entity.type
_entity.pdbx_description
1 polymer ?
#
loop_
_entity_poly.entity_id
_entity_poly.type
_entity_poly.pdbx_seq_one_letter_code
_entity_poly.pdbx_strand_id
1 'polypeptide(L)'
;MLPHNSVIVMDNSPYHSRKSEKIATSNWKKVNIQEWLRSKNISFSVDMIHSQLLHLLRLNKNRFNSNVVDEMATKAEKIILRLPPYHCRLKPIELVWAQMKGEVASRF
;
A
#
# COMPACT_ATOMS: atom_id res chain seq x y z
N MET A 1 16.24 -19.56 6.25
CA MET A 1 15.21 -19.02 5.33
C MET A 1 13.84 -19.40 5.87
N LEU A 2 12.79 -18.63 5.58
CA LEU A 2 11.42 -19.00 5.97
C LEU A 2 10.96 -20.26 5.20
N PRO A 3 10.21 -21.18 5.83
CA PRO A 3 9.64 -22.35 5.17
C PRO A 3 8.75 -21.99 3.95
N HIS A 4 8.59 -22.94 3.02
CA HIS A 4 7.62 -22.80 1.92
C HIS A 4 6.21 -22.58 2.47
N ASN A 5 5.39 -21.82 1.73
CA ASN A 5 4.00 -21.50 2.07
C ASN A 5 3.81 -20.81 3.44
N SER A 6 4.85 -20.13 3.94
CA SER A 6 4.73 -19.32 5.14
C SER A 6 3.81 -18.12 4.94
N VAL A 7 3.03 -17.80 5.97
CA VAL A 7 2.25 -16.57 6.06
C VAL A 7 3.04 -15.53 6.85
N ILE A 8 3.29 -14.37 6.25
CA ILE A 8 3.93 -13.23 6.89
C ILE A 8 2.83 -12.29 7.37
N VAL A 9 2.71 -12.14 8.70
CA VAL A 9 1.76 -11.20 9.30
C VAL A 9 2.45 -9.85 9.46
N MET A 10 1.85 -8.80 8.90
CA MET A 10 2.38 -7.44 8.91
C MET A 10 1.33 -6.47 9.42
N ASP A 11 1.78 -5.43 10.13
CA ASP A 11 0.89 -4.36 10.52
C ASP A 11 0.54 -3.47 9.32
N ASN A 12 -0.70 -2.98 9.28
CA ASN A 12 -1.17 -2.11 8.20
C ASN A 12 -0.85 -0.66 8.50
N SER A 13 0.44 -0.31 8.45
CA SER A 13 0.92 1.07 8.60
C SER A 13 1.40 1.62 7.25
N PRO A 14 1.17 2.92 6.95
CA PRO A 14 1.67 3.55 5.73
C PRO A 14 3.17 3.37 5.52
N TYR A 15 3.95 3.37 6.62
CA TYR A 15 5.41 3.22 6.59
C TYR A 15 5.89 1.88 6.01
N HIS A 16 5.11 0.81 6.17
CA HIS A 16 5.43 -0.53 5.66
C HIS A 16 4.79 -0.80 4.27
N SER A 17 4.17 0.21 3.68
CA SER A 17 3.29 0.07 2.50
C SER A 17 3.80 0.88 1.31
N ARG A 18 5.09 0.75 1.01
CA ARG A 18 5.68 1.44 -0.15
C ARG A 18 5.10 0.86 -1.44
N LYS A 19 4.50 1.74 -2.25
CA LYS A 19 3.95 1.39 -3.56
C LYS A 19 5.06 1.01 -4.52
N SER A 20 4.83 -0.02 -5.34
CA SER A 20 5.78 -0.44 -6.38
C SER A 20 5.89 0.58 -7.49
N GLU A 21 4.78 1.27 -7.79
CA GLU A 21 4.77 2.37 -8.75
C GLU A 21 4.07 3.61 -8.21
N LYS A 22 4.42 4.75 -8.81
CA LYS A 22 3.76 6.02 -8.54
C LYS A 22 2.49 6.09 -9.38
N ILE A 23 1.34 5.91 -8.73
CA ILE A 23 0.03 6.07 -9.38
C ILE A 23 -0.29 7.56 -9.46
N ALA A 24 -0.78 8.00 -10.62
CA ALA A 24 -1.20 9.38 -10.79
C ALA A 24 -2.34 9.74 -9.80
N THR A 25 -2.31 10.97 -9.28
CA THR A 25 -3.27 11.46 -8.27
C THR A 25 -3.99 12.70 -8.78
N SER A 26 -5.01 13.17 -8.05
CA SER A 26 -5.76 14.40 -8.39
C SER A 26 -4.88 15.63 -8.53
N ASN A 27 -3.71 15.64 -7.88
CA ASN A 27 -2.77 16.76 -7.93
C ASN A 27 -1.88 16.72 -9.19
N TRP A 28 -2.00 15.72 -10.05
CA TRP A 28 -1.25 15.64 -11.29
C TRP A 28 -1.88 16.52 -12.37
N LYS A 29 -1.03 17.11 -13.22
CA LYS A 29 -1.48 17.81 -14.43
C LYS A 29 -2.20 16.83 -15.36
N LYS A 30 -3.19 17.33 -16.13
CA LYS A 30 -3.97 16.55 -17.10
C LYS A 30 -3.06 15.70 -18.00
N VAL A 31 -2.01 16.31 -18.54
CA VAL A 31 -1.03 15.67 -19.44
C VAL A 31 -0.37 14.47 -18.76
N ASN A 32 0.11 14.61 -17.53
CA ASN A 32 0.76 13.52 -16.81
C ASN A 32 -0.20 12.35 -16.51
N ILE A 33 -1.49 12.64 -16.28
CA ILE A 33 -2.51 11.59 -16.12
C ILE A 33 -2.72 10.84 -17.44
N GLN A 34 -2.78 11.56 -18.56
CA GLN A 34 -2.89 10.95 -19.89
C GLN A 34 -1.68 10.08 -20.23
N GLU A 35 -0.46 10.54 -19.93
CA GLU A 35 0.76 9.75 -20.10
C GLU A 35 0.75 8.49 -19.23
N TRP A 36 0.32 8.60 -17.97
CA TRP A 36 0.20 7.44 -17.09
C TRP A 36 -0.82 6.44 -17.65
N LEU A 37 -2.02 6.88 -18.04
CA LEU A 37 -3.03 6.01 -18.65
C LEU A 37 -2.52 5.34 -19.93
N ARG A 38 -1.79 6.08 -20.78
CA ARG A 38 -1.15 5.53 -21.99
C ARG A 38 -0.11 4.47 -21.67
N SER A 39 0.74 4.69 -20.67
CA SER A 39 1.74 3.70 -20.22
C SER A 39 1.12 2.42 -19.66
N LYS A 40 -0.11 2.49 -19.16
CA LYS A 40 -0.90 1.35 -18.69
C LYS A 40 -1.82 0.75 -19.76
N ASN A 41 -1.72 1.24 -21.00
CA ASN A 41 -2.54 0.82 -22.12
C ASN A 41 -4.06 0.97 -21.86
N ILE A 42 -4.45 2.00 -21.11
CA ILE A 42 -5.84 2.33 -20.82
C ILE A 42 -6.32 3.34 -21.85
N SER A 43 -7.39 3.01 -22.57
CA SER A 43 -8.02 3.89 -23.56
C SER A 43 -8.66 5.11 -22.90
N PHE A 44 -8.39 6.30 -23.43
CA PHE A 44 -9.03 7.56 -23.05
C PHE A 44 -9.21 8.45 -24.28
N SER A 45 -10.19 9.37 -24.25
CA SER A 45 -10.36 10.39 -25.29
C SER A 45 -9.56 11.66 -24.92
N VAL A 46 -9.01 12.33 -25.94
CA VAL A 46 -8.23 13.57 -25.77
C VAL A 46 -9.09 14.71 -25.20
N ASP A 47 -10.38 14.71 -25.56
CA ASP A 47 -11.38 15.69 -25.14
C ASP A 47 -11.82 15.49 -23.68
N MET A 48 -11.44 14.37 -23.05
CA MET A 48 -11.82 14.10 -21.67
C MET A 48 -11.31 15.19 -20.73
N ILE A 49 -12.20 15.68 -19.89
CA ILE A 49 -11.85 16.63 -18.84
C ILE A 49 -11.12 15.94 -17.69
N HIS A 50 -10.43 16.74 -16.87
CA HIS A 50 -9.58 16.21 -15.78
C HIS A 50 -10.33 15.26 -14.84
N SER A 51 -11.59 15.58 -14.50
CA SER A 51 -12.43 14.73 -13.66
C SER A 51 -12.76 13.36 -14.28
N GLN A 52 -12.98 13.29 -15.59
CA GLN A 52 -13.22 12.04 -16.32
C GLN A 52 -11.98 11.15 -16.35
N LEU A 53 -10.80 11.75 -16.58
CA LEU A 53 -9.53 11.03 -16.53
C LEU A 53 -9.24 10.49 -15.12
N LEU A 54 -9.55 11.27 -14.08
CA LEU A 54 -9.45 10.81 -12.69
C LEU A 54 -10.44 9.68 -12.38
N HIS A 55 -11.64 9.71 -12.98
CA HIS A 55 -12.60 8.61 -12.83
C HIS A 55 -12.06 7.31 -13.43
N LEU A 56 -11.53 7.34 -14.65
CA LEU A 56 -10.86 6.19 -15.27
C LEU A 56 -9.69 5.68 -14.44
N LEU A 57 -8.90 6.60 -13.88
CA LEU A 57 -7.81 6.24 -12.99
C LEU A 57 -8.33 5.53 -11.73
N ARG A 58 -9.39 6.04 -11.09
CA ARG A 58 -9.97 5.41 -9.89
C ARG A 58 -10.50 4.00 -10.17
N LEU A 59 -11.15 3.81 -11.31
CA LEU A 59 -11.64 2.48 -11.74
C LEU A 59 -10.49 1.47 -11.94
N ASN A 60 -9.35 1.93 -12.46
CA ASN A 60 -8.22 1.06 -12.77
C ASN A 60 -7.16 1.01 -11.66
N LYS A 61 -7.21 1.91 -10.67
CA LYS A 61 -6.19 2.07 -9.63
C LYS A 61 -5.88 0.77 -8.92
N ASN A 62 -6.91 0.00 -8.56
CA ASN A 62 -6.74 -1.24 -7.80
C ASN A 62 -5.89 -2.29 -8.52
N ARG A 63 -5.88 -2.29 -9.87
CA ARG A 63 -5.06 -3.20 -10.68
C ARG A 63 -3.57 -2.93 -10.55
N PHE A 64 -3.20 -1.70 -10.20
CA PHE A 64 -1.81 -1.24 -10.15
C PHE A 64 -1.39 -0.81 -8.74
N ASN A 65 -2.26 -0.99 -7.74
CA ASN A 65 -2.05 -0.55 -6.36
C ASN A 65 -1.24 -1.54 -5.52
N SER A 66 -0.25 -2.17 -6.14
CA SER A 66 0.61 -3.17 -5.51
C SER A 66 1.68 -2.50 -4.61
N ASN A 67 2.06 -3.19 -3.53
CA ASN A 67 3.17 -2.76 -2.68
C ASN A 67 4.40 -3.61 -3.00
N VAL A 68 5.60 -3.02 -2.90
CA VAL A 68 6.87 -3.71 -3.19
C VAL A 68 6.99 -5.01 -2.39
N VAL A 69 6.60 -4.99 -1.11
CA VAL A 69 6.69 -6.15 -0.22
C VAL A 69 5.74 -7.27 -0.66
N ASP A 70 4.56 -6.92 -1.15
CA ASP A 70 3.56 -7.86 -1.63
C ASP A 70 4.07 -8.58 -2.90
N GLU A 71 4.74 -7.85 -3.80
CA GLU A 71 5.40 -8.44 -4.99
C GLU A 71 6.56 -9.35 -4.61
N MET A 72 7.40 -8.94 -3.65
CA MET A 72 8.52 -9.76 -3.17
C MET A 72 8.05 -11.05 -2.52
N ALA A 73 6.99 -11.00 -1.69
CA ALA A 73 6.42 -12.18 -1.06
C ALA A 73 5.79 -13.11 -2.10
N THR A 74 5.06 -12.56 -3.08
CA THR A 74 4.45 -13.35 -4.16
C THR A 74 5.53 -14.08 -4.98
N LYS A 75 6.62 -13.39 -5.35
CA LYS A 75 7.77 -14.02 -6.05
C LYS A 75 8.45 -15.11 -5.24
N ALA A 76 8.34 -15.06 -3.92
CA ALA A 76 8.92 -16.02 -3.00
C ALA A 76 7.90 -17.07 -2.52
N GLU A 77 6.75 -17.18 -3.18
CA GLU A 77 5.65 -18.11 -2.87
C GLU A 77 5.16 -17.99 -1.41
N LYS A 78 5.02 -16.76 -0.94
CA LYS A 78 4.57 -16.43 0.42
C LYS A 78 3.35 -15.53 0.40
N ILE A 79 2.54 -15.67 1.44
CA ILE A 79 1.30 -14.89 1.61
C ILE A 79 1.56 -13.80 2.65
N ILE A 80 1.16 -12.56 2.34
CA ILE A 80 1.15 -11.47 3.32
C ILE A 80 -0.26 -11.29 3.86
N LEU A 81 -0.39 -11.32 5.18
CA LEU A 81 -1.62 -10.97 5.88
C LEU A 81 -1.42 -9.64 6.62
N ARG A 82 -2.21 -8.63 6.23
CA ARG A 82 -2.18 -7.30 6.86
C ARG A 82 -3.24 -7.20 7.93
N LEU A 83 -2.84 -6.78 9.14
CA LEU A 83 -3.76 -6.56 10.25
C LEU A 83 -4.68 -5.36 10.00
N PRO A 84 -5.90 -5.32 10.55
CA PRO A 84 -6.75 -4.14 10.49
C PRO A 84 -6.06 -2.88 11.04
N PRO A 85 -6.17 -1.73 10.37
CA PRO A 85 -5.57 -0.49 10.84
C PRO A 85 -6.23 -0.04 12.16
N TYR A 86 -5.49 0.65 13.03
CA TYR A 86 -5.96 1.19 14.31
C TYR A 86 -6.38 0.17 15.39
N HIS A 87 -6.06 -1.10 15.22
CA HIS A 87 -6.30 -2.13 16.24
C HIS A 87 -4.99 -2.51 16.97
N CYS A 88 -4.49 -1.63 17.84
CA CYS A 88 -3.21 -1.84 18.55
C CYS A 88 -3.17 -3.12 19.39
N ARG A 89 -4.32 -3.60 19.88
CA ARG A 89 -4.42 -4.89 20.60
C ARG A 89 -4.02 -6.09 19.75
N LEU A 90 -4.09 -5.98 18.42
CA LEU A 90 -3.71 -7.02 17.47
C LEU A 90 -2.25 -6.91 17.02
N LYS A 91 -1.51 -5.89 17.48
CA LYS A 91 -0.11 -5.64 17.12
C LYS A 91 0.80 -5.99 18.31
N PRO A 92 1.44 -7.17 18.33
CA PRO A 92 2.25 -7.60 19.48
C PRO A 92 3.34 -6.59 19.87
N ILE A 93 3.94 -5.91 18.88
CA ILE A 93 4.99 -4.92 19.12
C ILE A 93 4.48 -3.68 19.87
N GLU A 94 3.23 -3.25 19.64
CA GLU A 94 2.63 -2.12 20.37
C GLU A 94 2.43 -2.45 21.85
N LEU A 95 2.06 -3.70 22.16
CA LEU A 95 1.86 -4.17 23.53
C LEU A 95 3.19 -4.24 24.29
N VAL A 96 4.22 -4.83 23.67
CA VAL A 96 5.57 -4.89 24.25
C VAL A 96 6.12 -3.48 24.47
N TRP A 97 5.97 -2.59 23.48
CA TRP A 97 6.40 -1.21 23.60
C TRP A 97 5.65 -0.44 24.71
N ALA A 98 4.34 -0.66 24.85
CA ALA A 98 3.54 -0.08 25.93
C ALA A 98 4.01 -0.57 27.31
N GLN A 99 4.27 -1.87 27.46
CA GLN A 99 4.79 -2.45 28.70
C GLN A 99 6.16 -1.86 29.07
N MET A 100 7.10 -1.79 28.11
CA MET A 100 8.41 -1.21 28.34
C MET A 100 8.33 0.27 28.73
N LYS A 101 7.48 1.06 28.08
CA LYS A 101 7.26 2.47 28.47
C LYS A 101 6.70 2.60 29.88
N GLY A 102 5.76 1.73 30.27
CA GLY A 102 5.20 1.71 31.61
C GLY A 102 6.26 1.41 32.67
N GLU A 103 7.09 0.39 32.43
CA GLU A 103 8.20 0.02 33.31
C GLU A 103 9.19 1.18 33.49
N VAL A 104 9.61 1.82 32.40
CA VAL A 104 10.52 2.98 32.46
C VAL A 104 9.87 4.14 33.21
N ALA A 105 8.59 4.44 32.96
CA ALA A 105 7.88 5.52 33.64
C ALA A 105 7.72 5.29 35.15
N SER A 106 7.57 4.02 35.59
CA SER A 106 7.46 3.67 37.01
C SER A 106 8.78 3.76 37.80
N ARG A 107 9.91 3.92 37.09
CA ARG A 107 11.25 4.05 37.68
C ARG A 107 11.70 5.50 37.86
N PHE A 108 10.83 6.46 37.52
CA PHE A 108 10.97 7.89 37.79
C PHE A 108 9.79 8.37 38.63
#